data_AF-A0A2W1NMV7-F1
#
_entry.id   AF-A0A2W1NMV7-F1
#
_cell.length_a   1.000
_cell.length_b   1.000
_cell.length_c   1.000
_cell.angle_alpha   90.00
_cell.angle_beta   90.00
_cell.angle_gamma   90.00
#
_symmetry.space_group_name_H-M   'P 1'
#
loop_
_entity.id
_entity.type
_entity.pdbx_description
1 polymer ?
#
loop_
_entity_poly.entity_id
_entity_poly.type
_entity_poly.pdbx_seq_one_letter_code
_entity_poly.pdbx_strand_id
1 'polypeptide(L)'
;MQETLKRRKLKELIIMADEQEWINYRLIEMATKYDYGEGKSYLPIPHVLRKCSKLSSTEKDVLYHLLYSMNDKKYCFPAYGTIAAELFIGVSTVVRAIDKLEQMYFIKKEEFIGSSNRYYIDMLEDNPYLILSGYTSHFKRSFQPIGVAKGLCKNKVIKQVNKFVEKEDYDVFAHRFYSGEDTEIVLIQFLEQLRKYVEENTNIKIRPIGV
;
A
#
# COMPACT_ATOMS: atom_id res chain seq x y z
N MET A 1 -12.39 -41.58 13.81
CA MET A 1 -13.36 -41.74 12.70
C MET A 1 -13.99 -40.42 12.26
N GLN A 2 -14.50 -39.58 13.18
CA GLN A 2 -15.06 -38.25 12.82
C GLN A 2 -14.05 -37.25 12.26
N GLU A 3 -12.80 -37.26 12.75
CA GLU A 3 -11.75 -36.34 12.28
C GLU A 3 -11.29 -36.67 10.84
N THR A 4 -11.25 -37.96 10.51
CA THR A 4 -10.92 -38.46 9.17
C THR A 4 -12.01 -38.08 8.15
N LEU A 5 -13.28 -38.04 8.59
CA LEU A 5 -14.41 -37.64 7.77
C LEU A 5 -14.43 -36.11 7.52
N LYS A 6 -14.08 -35.30 8.53
CA LYS A 6 -13.88 -33.85 8.39
C LYS A 6 -12.76 -33.52 7.38
N ARG A 7 -11.61 -34.20 7.47
CA ARG A 7 -10.49 -33.99 6.53
C ARG A 7 -10.82 -34.40 5.09
N ARG A 8 -11.70 -35.40 4.91
CA ARG A 8 -12.13 -35.86 3.59
C ARG A 8 -13.11 -34.88 2.93
N LYS A 9 -14.10 -34.37 3.68
CA LYS A 9 -14.97 -33.28 3.23
C LYS A 9 -14.20 -31.98 2.94
N LEU A 10 -13.18 -31.67 3.74
CA LEU A 10 -12.29 -30.54 3.49
C LEU A 10 -11.53 -30.74 2.18
N LYS A 11 -10.97 -31.92 1.92
CA LYS A 11 -10.31 -32.25 0.64
C LYS A 11 -11.25 -32.17 -0.57
N GLU A 12 -12.52 -32.52 -0.42
CA GLU A 12 -13.52 -32.42 -1.49
C GLU A 12 -13.91 -30.96 -1.77
N LEU A 13 -14.04 -30.12 -0.73
CA LEU A 13 -14.21 -28.66 -0.88
C LEU A 13 -12.97 -27.98 -1.50
N ILE A 14 -11.77 -28.48 -1.18
CA ILE A 14 -10.48 -27.99 -1.73
C ILE A 14 -10.38 -28.24 -3.25
N ILE A 15 -11.04 -29.27 -3.78
CA ILE A 15 -11.03 -29.57 -5.22
C ILE A 15 -12.00 -28.67 -6.00
N MET A 16 -12.91 -27.97 -5.31
CA MET A 16 -13.97 -27.16 -5.94
C MET A 16 -13.77 -25.65 -5.80
N ALA A 17 -12.86 -25.19 -4.94
CA ALA A 17 -12.55 -23.77 -4.75
C ALA A 17 -11.46 -23.32 -5.73
N ASP A 18 -11.60 -22.12 -6.30
CA ASP A 18 -10.51 -21.42 -6.98
C ASP A 18 -9.26 -21.40 -6.06
N GLU A 19 -8.05 -21.55 -6.60
CA GLU A 19 -6.80 -21.62 -5.81
C GLU A 19 -6.68 -20.42 -4.84
N GLN A 20 -7.22 -19.26 -5.24
CA GLN A 20 -7.26 -18.05 -4.43
C GLN A 20 -8.22 -18.15 -3.23
N GLU A 21 -9.39 -18.77 -3.41
CA GLU A 21 -10.37 -19.00 -2.34
C GLU A 21 -9.82 -19.98 -1.29
N TRP A 22 -9.07 -20.99 -1.73
CA TRP A 22 -8.45 -21.96 -0.83
C TRP A 22 -7.42 -21.32 0.12
N ILE A 23 -6.55 -20.45 -0.40
CA ILE A 23 -5.55 -19.75 0.42
C ILE A 23 -6.25 -18.89 1.47
N ASN A 24 -7.28 -18.14 1.06
CA ASN A 24 -8.04 -17.28 1.98
C ASN A 24 -8.73 -18.12 3.08
N TYR A 25 -9.35 -19.25 2.72
CA TYR A 25 -9.94 -20.16 3.70
C TYR A 25 -8.91 -20.62 4.74
N ARG A 26 -7.70 -20.99 4.30
CA ARG A 26 -6.63 -21.42 5.21
C ARG A 26 -6.12 -20.32 6.13
N LEU A 27 -6.05 -19.08 5.65
CA LEU A 27 -5.66 -17.93 6.46
C LEU A 27 -6.72 -17.64 7.53
N ILE A 28 -8.00 -17.74 7.17
CA ILE A 28 -9.12 -17.62 8.11
C ILE A 28 -9.11 -18.76 9.15
N GLU A 29 -8.87 -20.00 8.72
CA GLU A 29 -8.74 -21.16 9.62
C GLU A 29 -7.57 -21.00 10.59
N MET A 30 -6.42 -20.52 10.09
CA MET A 30 -5.26 -20.23 10.93
C MET A 30 -5.59 -19.16 11.97
N ALA A 31 -6.21 -18.06 11.53
CA ALA A 31 -6.64 -16.98 12.40
C ALA A 31 -7.55 -17.51 13.52
N THR A 32 -8.64 -18.21 13.17
CA THR A 32 -9.59 -18.75 14.14
C THR A 32 -8.98 -19.78 15.10
N LYS A 33 -8.02 -20.61 14.64
CA LYS A 33 -7.37 -21.62 15.50
C LYS A 33 -6.49 -21.00 16.58
N TYR A 34 -5.88 -19.85 16.31
CA TYR A 34 -5.00 -19.14 17.22
C TYR A 34 -5.62 -17.86 17.77
N ASP A 35 -6.95 -17.73 17.70
CA ASP A 35 -7.66 -16.61 18.33
C ASP A 35 -7.67 -16.82 19.85
N TYR A 36 -6.76 -16.14 20.54
CA TYR A 36 -6.65 -16.17 22.00
C TYR A 36 -7.64 -15.21 22.69
N GLY A 37 -8.74 -14.83 22.01
CA GLY A 37 -9.86 -14.09 22.61
C GLY A 37 -9.91 -12.60 22.30
N GLU A 38 -9.21 -12.14 21.26
CA GLU A 38 -9.18 -10.70 20.88
C GLU A 38 -10.00 -10.36 19.63
N GLY A 39 -10.49 -11.38 18.91
CA GLY A 39 -11.34 -11.19 17.74
C GLY A 39 -10.55 -10.80 16.48
N LYS A 40 -10.83 -11.52 15.39
CA LYS A 40 -10.31 -11.33 14.02
C LYS A 40 -8.77 -11.21 13.95
N SER A 41 -8.11 -12.32 14.13
CA SER A 41 -6.67 -12.56 13.90
C SER A 41 -6.24 -12.56 12.41
N TYR A 42 -7.11 -12.13 11.49
CA TYR A 42 -6.79 -11.95 10.07
C TYR A 42 -7.25 -10.58 9.59
N LEU A 43 -6.30 -9.80 9.06
CA LEU A 43 -6.56 -8.50 8.46
C LEU A 43 -6.44 -8.61 6.93
N PRO A 44 -7.54 -8.49 6.16
CA PRO A 44 -7.45 -8.40 4.72
C PRO A 44 -6.84 -7.05 4.32
N ILE A 45 -5.66 -7.07 3.70
CA ILE A 45 -5.00 -5.86 3.20
C ILE A 45 -5.16 -5.77 1.68
N PRO A 46 -5.80 -4.70 1.15
CA PRO A 46 -5.84 -4.43 -0.28
C PRO A 46 -4.45 -4.40 -0.92
N HIS A 47 -4.33 -5.02 -2.10
CA HIS A 47 -3.07 -5.05 -2.85
C HIS A 47 -2.54 -3.65 -3.20
N VAL A 48 -3.43 -2.66 -3.35
CA VAL A 48 -3.07 -1.26 -3.63
C VAL A 48 -2.24 -0.65 -2.50
N LEU A 49 -2.56 -0.93 -1.23
CA LEU A 49 -1.78 -0.48 -0.07
C LEU A 49 -0.39 -1.13 -0.07
N ARG A 50 -0.30 -2.44 -0.35
CA ARG A 50 0.98 -3.16 -0.43
C ARG A 50 1.89 -2.60 -1.51
N LYS A 51 1.30 -2.19 -2.64
CA LYS A 51 2.01 -1.70 -3.83
C LYS A 51 2.22 -0.19 -3.84
N CYS A 52 1.78 0.55 -2.83
CA CYS A 52 2.09 1.97 -2.69
C CYS A 52 3.60 2.18 -2.74
N SER A 53 4.09 2.93 -3.73
CA SER A 53 5.52 3.08 -3.99
C SER A 53 6.18 4.13 -3.09
N LYS A 54 5.40 5.05 -2.53
CA LYS A 54 5.90 6.11 -1.63
C LYS A 54 5.99 5.67 -0.17
N LEU A 55 5.24 4.63 0.22
CA LEU A 55 5.35 4.05 1.56
C LEU A 55 6.48 3.00 1.62
N SER A 56 7.37 3.18 2.60
CA SER A 56 8.35 2.19 3.03
C SER A 56 7.68 0.97 3.69
N SER A 57 8.45 -0.10 3.87
CA SER A 57 7.96 -1.29 4.59
C SER A 57 7.53 -0.95 6.02
N THR A 58 8.30 -0.14 6.73
CA THR A 58 8.00 0.24 8.12
C THR A 58 6.73 1.08 8.23
N GLU A 59 6.52 2.04 7.34
CA GLU A 59 5.28 2.83 7.33
C GLU A 59 4.06 1.94 7.00
N LYS A 60 4.22 0.95 6.12
CA LYS A 60 3.18 -0.05 5.83
C LYS A 60 2.87 -0.91 7.05
N ASP A 61 3.89 -1.41 7.74
CA ASP A 61 3.71 -2.24 8.93
C ASP A 61 2.98 -1.47 10.05
N VAL A 62 3.33 -0.20 10.25
CA VAL A 62 2.62 0.69 11.18
C VAL A 62 1.17 0.93 10.72
N LEU A 63 0.92 1.20 9.45
CA LEU A 63 -0.44 1.36 8.93
C LEU A 63 -1.28 0.09 9.12
N TYR A 64 -0.70 -1.09 8.86
CA TYR A 64 -1.39 -2.37 9.03
C TYR A 64 -1.67 -2.67 10.50
N HIS A 65 -0.76 -2.29 11.39
CA HIS A 65 -0.98 -2.36 12.83
C HIS A 65 -2.15 -1.48 13.28
N LEU A 66 -2.23 -0.25 12.78
CA LEU A 66 -3.35 0.65 13.08
C LEU A 66 -4.67 0.10 12.55
N LEU A 67 -4.70 -0.41 11.31
CA LEU A 67 -5.87 -1.07 10.71
C LEU A 67 -6.32 -2.28 11.52
N TYR A 68 -5.38 -3.13 11.95
CA TYR A 68 -5.65 -4.26 12.83
C TYR A 68 -6.25 -3.80 14.17
N SER A 69 -5.64 -2.78 14.78
CA SER A 69 -6.05 -2.24 16.08
C SER A 69 -7.43 -1.56 16.06
N MET A 70 -7.91 -1.13 14.88
CA MET A 70 -9.26 -0.58 14.76
C MET A 70 -10.32 -1.66 14.83
N ASN A 71 -10.06 -2.85 14.28
CA ASN A 71 -11.01 -3.94 14.19
C ASN A 71 -12.35 -3.45 13.55
N ASP A 72 -13.41 -3.31 14.36
CA ASP A 72 -14.73 -2.81 13.92
C ASP A 72 -15.04 -1.37 14.40
N LYS A 73 -14.03 -0.64 14.89
CA LYS A 73 -14.15 0.74 15.42
C LYS A 73 -13.69 1.75 14.39
N LYS A 74 -14.20 2.99 14.53
CA LYS A 74 -13.79 4.14 13.68
C LYS A 74 -12.38 4.67 13.98
N TYR A 75 -11.82 4.32 15.14
CA TYR A 75 -10.50 4.76 15.58
C TYR A 75 -9.85 3.73 16.49
N CYS A 76 -8.52 3.83 16.61
CA CYS A 76 -7.73 3.12 17.61
C CYS A 76 -6.84 4.09 18.39
N PHE A 77 -6.29 3.66 19.52
CA PHE A 77 -5.45 4.50 20.38
C PHE A 77 -4.24 3.75 21.00
N PRO A 78 -3.56 2.85 20.25
CA PRO A 78 -2.35 2.22 20.77
C PRO A 78 -1.29 3.29 21.08
N ALA A 79 -0.62 3.17 22.24
CA ALA A 79 0.49 4.04 22.56
C ALA A 79 1.68 3.75 21.62
N TYR A 80 2.54 4.74 21.34
CA TYR A 80 3.73 4.51 20.50
C TYR A 80 4.62 3.38 21.01
N GLY A 81 4.74 3.23 22.33
CA GLY A 81 5.47 2.13 22.96
C GLY A 81 4.86 0.76 22.68
N THR A 82 3.53 0.65 22.62
CA THR A 82 2.80 -0.58 22.27
C THR A 82 3.09 -0.98 20.82
N ILE A 83 2.92 -0.03 19.88
CA ILE A 83 3.21 -0.27 18.45
C ILE A 83 4.68 -0.69 18.27
N ALA A 84 5.61 0.00 18.94
CA ALA A 84 7.04 -0.29 18.88
C ALA A 84 7.38 -1.71 19.38
N ALA A 85 6.77 -2.12 20.49
CA ALA A 85 6.99 -3.44 21.08
C ALA A 85 6.44 -4.56 20.17
N GLU A 86 5.24 -4.38 19.62
CA GLU A 86 4.59 -5.39 18.78
C GLU A 86 5.23 -5.52 17.38
N LEU A 87 5.74 -4.42 16.84
CA LEU A 87 6.44 -4.41 15.55
C LEU A 87 7.97 -4.62 15.67
N PHE A 88 8.49 -4.74 16.89
CA PHE A 88 9.94 -4.88 17.17
C PHE A 88 10.80 -3.76 16.55
N ILE A 89 10.33 -2.52 16.62
CA ILE A 89 11.03 -1.33 16.11
C ILE A 89 11.17 -0.26 17.19
N GLY A 90 12.02 0.74 16.96
CA GLY A 90 12.18 1.86 17.89
C GLY A 90 10.95 2.76 17.97
N VAL A 91 10.65 3.30 19.15
CA VAL A 91 9.56 4.28 19.35
C VAL A 91 9.73 5.51 18.45
N SER A 92 10.96 6.00 18.28
CA SER A 92 11.26 7.10 17.37
C SER A 92 10.95 6.78 15.90
N THR A 93 11.07 5.51 15.51
CA THR A 93 10.68 5.02 14.18
C THR A 93 9.16 5.02 14.02
N VAL A 94 8.42 4.59 15.04
CA VAL A 94 6.95 4.63 15.05
C VAL A 94 6.45 6.06 14.89
N VAL A 95 7.00 7.00 15.67
CA VAL A 95 6.62 8.43 15.60
C VAL A 95 6.81 8.97 14.18
N ARG A 96 8.00 8.75 13.58
CA ARG A 96 8.28 9.19 12.20
C ARG A 96 7.34 8.55 11.17
N ALA A 97 7.02 7.27 11.33
CA ALA A 97 6.08 6.59 10.45
C ALA A 97 4.67 7.17 10.58
N ILE A 98 4.19 7.44 11.80
CA ILE A 98 2.87 8.05 12.03
C ILE A 98 2.81 9.47 11.45
N ASP A 99 3.82 10.31 11.68
CA ASP A 99 3.86 11.66 11.14
C ASP A 99 3.82 11.65 9.60
N LYS A 100 4.53 10.71 8.96
CA LYS A 100 4.48 10.56 7.50
C LYS A 100 3.14 10.03 6.99
N LEU A 101 2.57 9.02 7.66
CA LEU A 101 1.25 8.50 7.29
C LEU A 101 0.18 9.60 7.36
N GLU A 102 0.29 10.50 8.34
CA GLU A 102 -0.58 11.67 8.46
C GLU A 102 -0.32 12.68 7.34
N GLN A 103 0.95 13.05 7.07
CA GLN A 103 1.32 13.95 5.98
C GLN A 103 0.86 13.44 4.60
N MET A 104 0.81 12.12 4.42
CA MET A 104 0.41 11.46 3.18
C MET A 104 -1.07 11.08 3.13
N TYR A 105 -1.90 11.59 4.06
CA TYR A 105 -3.35 11.41 4.08
C TYR A 105 -3.80 9.94 4.20
N PHE A 106 -3.00 9.08 4.84
CA PHE A 106 -3.41 7.71 5.15
C PHE A 106 -4.17 7.63 6.47
N ILE A 107 -3.79 8.50 7.41
CA ILE A 107 -4.40 8.56 8.74
C ILE A 107 -4.64 10.01 9.14
N LYS A 108 -5.55 10.21 10.08
CA LYS A 108 -5.67 11.43 10.87
C LYS A 108 -5.27 11.12 12.31
N LYS A 109 -4.41 11.95 12.90
CA LYS A 109 -4.05 11.87 14.32
C LYS A 109 -4.79 12.97 15.11
N GLU A 110 -5.43 12.59 16.19
CA GLU A 110 -5.98 13.53 17.18
C GLU A 110 -5.23 13.37 18.50
N GLU A 111 -4.55 14.44 18.90
CA GLU A 111 -3.80 14.49 20.17
C GLU A 111 -4.74 14.93 21.30
N PHE A 112 -4.70 14.19 22.41
CA PHE A 112 -5.51 14.49 23.59
C PHE A 112 -4.58 14.66 24.80
N ILE A 113 -4.61 15.84 25.42
CA ILE A 113 -3.80 16.15 26.60
C ILE A 113 -4.13 15.14 27.71
N GLY A 114 -3.11 14.42 28.19
CA GLY A 114 -3.24 13.46 29.29
C GLY A 114 -3.79 12.08 28.89
N SER A 115 -3.94 11.78 27.60
CA SER A 115 -4.35 10.44 27.14
C SER A 115 -3.60 10.02 25.87
N SER A 116 -3.73 8.75 25.48
CA SER A 116 -3.18 8.26 24.22
C SER A 116 -3.80 8.97 23.01
N ASN A 117 -2.99 9.23 21.99
CA ASN A 117 -3.45 9.75 20.71
C ASN A 117 -4.50 8.82 20.09
N ARG A 118 -5.45 9.40 19.36
CA ARG A 118 -6.42 8.64 18.56
C ARG A 118 -6.04 8.70 17.10
N TYR A 119 -6.10 7.56 16.43
CA TYR A 119 -5.81 7.42 15.01
C TYR A 119 -7.07 7.00 14.27
N TYR A 120 -7.34 7.65 13.16
CA TYR A 120 -8.42 7.34 12.23
C TYR A 120 -7.80 7.01 10.87
N ILE A 121 -8.36 6.05 10.15
CA ILE A 121 -8.00 5.81 8.74
C ILE A 121 -8.75 6.83 7.89
N ASP A 122 -8.03 7.48 6.98
CA ASP A 122 -8.64 8.38 6.01
C ASP A 122 -9.31 7.60 4.86
N MET A 123 -10.00 8.28 3.95
CA MET A 123 -10.61 7.66 2.77
C MET A 123 -9.51 7.13 1.82
N LEU A 124 -9.19 5.85 1.94
CA LEU A 124 -8.08 5.23 1.22
C LEU A 124 -8.35 5.12 -0.28
N GLU A 125 -9.60 5.00 -0.72
CA GLU A 125 -9.94 4.87 -2.13
C GLU A 125 -9.50 6.10 -2.95
N ASP A 126 -9.54 7.26 -2.31
CA ASP A 126 -9.21 8.56 -2.92
C ASP A 126 -7.80 9.04 -2.54
N ASN A 127 -7.02 8.21 -1.83
CA ASN A 127 -5.70 8.62 -1.40
C ASN A 127 -4.79 8.87 -2.63
N PRO A 128 -4.23 10.09 -2.76
CA PRO A 128 -3.54 10.50 -3.98
C PRO A 128 -2.25 9.72 -4.22
N TYR A 129 -1.59 9.27 -3.15
CA TYR A 129 -0.39 8.46 -3.25
C TYR A 129 -0.69 7.04 -3.74
N LEU A 130 -1.87 6.49 -3.44
CA LEU A 130 -2.30 5.20 -3.98
C LEU A 130 -2.62 5.29 -5.47
N ILE A 131 -3.33 6.35 -5.89
CA ILE A 131 -3.64 6.63 -7.30
C ILE A 131 -2.33 6.75 -8.10
N LEU A 132 -1.43 7.64 -7.68
CA LEU A 132 -0.13 7.84 -8.33
C LEU A 132 0.72 6.55 -8.36
N SER A 133 0.69 5.75 -7.30
CA SER A 133 1.39 4.46 -7.25
C SER A 133 0.82 3.45 -8.25
N GLY A 134 -0.49 3.47 -8.45
CA GLY A 134 -1.19 2.67 -9.47
C GLY A 134 -0.70 3.01 -10.87
N TYR A 135 -0.71 4.30 -11.24
CA TYR A 135 -0.23 4.79 -12.53
C TYR A 135 1.28 4.60 -12.72
N THR A 136 2.08 4.78 -11.67
CA THR A 136 3.51 4.47 -11.68
C THR A 136 3.75 2.99 -12.00
N SER A 137 2.98 2.10 -11.37
CA SER A 137 3.05 0.66 -11.62
C SER A 137 2.56 0.28 -13.02
N HIS A 138 1.55 0.98 -13.53
CA HIS A 138 1.11 0.84 -14.91
C HIS A 138 2.24 1.25 -15.87
N PHE A 139 2.87 2.41 -15.68
CA PHE A 139 3.99 2.88 -16.50
C PHE A 139 5.12 1.84 -16.58
N LYS A 140 5.55 1.30 -15.44
CA LYS A 140 6.62 0.26 -15.38
C LYS A 140 6.27 -1.00 -16.18
N ARG A 141 5.00 -1.38 -16.24
CA ARG A 141 4.53 -2.56 -16.99
C ARG A 141 4.34 -2.26 -18.46
N SER A 142 3.80 -1.10 -18.79
CA SER A 142 3.25 -0.80 -20.12
C SER A 142 4.17 0.03 -21.01
N PHE A 143 5.26 0.60 -20.50
CA PHE A 143 6.14 1.46 -21.32
C PHE A 143 6.62 0.74 -22.59
N GLN A 144 6.68 1.50 -23.69
CA GLN A 144 7.11 1.03 -25.01
C GLN A 144 8.28 1.89 -25.50
N PRO A 145 9.52 1.37 -25.41
CA PRO A 145 10.69 2.08 -25.91
C PRO A 145 10.69 2.16 -27.44
N ILE A 146 11.27 3.24 -27.98
CA ILE A 146 11.44 3.48 -29.41
C ILE A 146 12.89 3.19 -29.78
N GLY A 147 13.11 2.37 -30.81
CA GLY A 147 14.45 2.05 -31.33
C GLY A 147 15.30 1.11 -30.47
N VAL A 148 14.80 0.63 -29.33
CA VAL A 148 15.51 -0.30 -28.43
C VAL A 148 14.56 -1.38 -27.93
N ALA A 149 15.02 -2.63 -27.84
CA ALA A 149 14.23 -3.73 -27.29
C ALA A 149 13.97 -3.54 -25.78
N LYS A 150 12.71 -3.71 -25.35
CA LYS A 150 12.28 -3.51 -23.95
C LYS A 150 13.11 -4.29 -22.92
N GLY A 151 13.49 -5.53 -23.24
CA GLY A 151 14.31 -6.36 -22.35
C GLY A 151 15.66 -5.73 -21.99
N LEU A 152 16.27 -4.99 -22.93
CA LEU A 152 17.59 -4.38 -22.75
C LEU A 152 17.55 -3.11 -21.90
N CYS A 153 16.42 -2.40 -21.86
CA CYS A 153 16.29 -1.14 -21.14
C CYS A 153 15.45 -1.19 -19.87
N LYS A 154 14.70 -2.28 -19.65
CA LYS A 154 13.73 -2.41 -18.56
C LYS A 154 14.28 -2.01 -17.19
N ASN A 155 15.43 -2.56 -16.80
CA ASN A 155 16.01 -2.27 -15.49
C ASN A 155 16.45 -0.81 -15.36
N LYS A 156 17.01 -0.24 -16.43
CA LYS A 156 17.42 1.17 -16.47
C LYS A 156 16.22 2.11 -16.33
N VAL A 157 15.14 1.83 -17.07
CA VAL A 157 13.88 2.59 -17.00
C VAL A 157 13.25 2.48 -15.61
N ILE A 158 13.07 1.26 -15.09
CA ILE A 158 12.48 1.04 -13.75
C ILE A 158 13.28 1.75 -12.66
N LYS A 159 14.62 1.73 -12.75
CA LYS A 159 15.49 2.44 -11.81
C LYS A 159 15.21 3.95 -11.81
N GLN A 160 15.05 4.57 -12.97
CA GLN A 160 14.72 6.01 -13.03
C GLN A 160 13.30 6.30 -12.57
N VAL A 161 12.32 5.44 -12.89
CA VAL A 161 10.96 5.59 -12.35
C VAL A 161 10.97 5.55 -10.82
N ASN A 162 11.71 4.62 -10.21
CA ASN A 162 11.83 4.56 -8.75
C ASN A 162 12.46 5.84 -8.18
N LYS A 163 13.50 6.38 -8.83
CA LYS A 163 14.10 7.66 -8.40
C LYS A 163 13.13 8.83 -8.51
N PHE A 164 12.26 8.85 -9.52
CA PHE A 164 11.25 9.88 -9.67
C PHE A 164 10.24 9.89 -8.50
N VAL A 165 9.82 8.71 -8.02
CA VAL A 165 8.88 8.58 -6.88
C VAL A 165 9.44 9.21 -5.60
N GLU A 166 10.76 9.18 -5.41
CA GLU A 166 11.43 9.77 -4.25
C GLU A 166 11.56 11.30 -4.33
N LYS A 167 11.27 11.93 -5.48
CA LYS A 167 11.37 13.38 -5.64
C LYS A 167 10.18 14.10 -5.01
N GLU A 168 10.42 15.35 -4.60
CA GLU A 168 9.40 16.30 -4.16
C GLU A 168 8.31 16.53 -5.21
N ASP A 169 8.65 16.50 -6.51
CA ASP A 169 7.68 16.61 -7.61
C ASP A 169 6.52 15.60 -7.46
N TYR A 170 6.80 14.39 -6.95
CA TYR A 170 5.78 13.37 -6.72
C TYR A 170 4.78 13.81 -5.64
N ASP A 171 5.28 14.43 -4.58
CA ASP A 171 4.48 14.98 -3.48
C ASP A 171 3.64 16.17 -3.96
N VAL A 172 4.19 17.01 -4.86
CA VAL A 172 3.45 18.10 -5.51
C VAL A 172 2.23 17.56 -6.28
N PHE A 173 2.39 16.49 -7.07
CA PHE A 173 1.24 15.88 -7.75
C PHE A 173 0.22 15.30 -6.76
N ALA A 174 0.68 14.68 -5.68
CA ALA A 174 -0.22 14.12 -4.66
C ALA A 174 -1.06 15.23 -4.00
N HIS A 175 -0.44 16.35 -3.65
CA HIS A 175 -1.15 17.51 -3.10
C HIS A 175 -2.15 18.12 -4.08
N ARG A 176 -1.84 18.14 -5.39
CA ARG A 176 -2.77 18.64 -6.41
C ARG A 176 -4.05 17.81 -6.49
N PHE A 177 -3.94 16.48 -6.48
CA PHE A 177 -5.11 15.59 -6.36
C PHE A 177 -5.91 15.89 -5.08
N TYR A 178 -5.23 15.96 -3.94
CA TYR A 178 -5.89 16.23 -2.66
C TYR A 178 -6.59 17.59 -2.63
N SER A 179 -6.06 18.59 -3.33
CA SER A 179 -6.64 19.93 -3.41
C SER A 179 -7.90 20.04 -4.29
N GLY A 180 -8.30 18.95 -4.94
CA GLY A 180 -9.50 18.90 -5.79
C GLY A 180 -9.27 19.45 -7.21
N GLU A 181 -8.02 19.52 -7.67
CA GLU A 181 -7.74 19.78 -9.09
C GLU A 181 -8.27 18.62 -9.95
N ASP A 182 -8.63 18.92 -11.21
CA ASP A 182 -9.11 17.93 -12.15
C ASP A 182 -8.16 16.74 -12.26
N THR A 183 -8.66 15.57 -11.86
CA THR A 183 -7.88 14.34 -11.73
C THR A 183 -7.26 13.92 -13.06
N GLU A 184 -8.00 14.06 -14.18
CA GLU A 184 -7.51 13.66 -15.49
C GLU A 184 -6.36 14.57 -15.94
N ILE A 185 -6.51 15.89 -15.74
CA ILE A 185 -5.46 16.87 -16.07
C ILE A 185 -4.18 16.59 -15.25
N VAL A 186 -4.31 16.38 -13.94
CA VAL A 186 -3.17 16.12 -13.05
C VAL A 186 -2.48 14.80 -13.45
N LEU A 187 -3.24 13.76 -13.79
CA LEU A 187 -2.71 12.46 -14.24
C LEU A 187 -1.94 12.56 -15.56
N ILE A 188 -2.48 13.26 -16.56
CA ILE A 188 -1.80 13.47 -17.85
C ILE A 188 -0.45 14.16 -17.61
N GLN A 189 -0.44 15.25 -16.84
CA GLN A 189 0.78 15.99 -16.54
C GLN A 189 1.79 15.16 -15.76
N PHE A 190 1.33 14.37 -14.78
CA PHE A 190 2.17 13.44 -14.03
C PHE A 190 2.86 12.42 -14.95
N LEU A 191 2.10 11.74 -15.81
CA LEU A 191 2.65 10.74 -16.72
C LEU A 191 3.61 11.35 -17.74
N GLU A 192 3.32 12.55 -18.23
CA GLU A 192 4.22 13.28 -19.13
C GLU A 192 5.53 13.67 -18.46
N GLN A 193 5.48 14.19 -17.23
CA GLN A 193 6.67 14.58 -16.48
C GLN A 193 7.50 13.34 -16.10
N LEU A 194 6.86 12.26 -15.66
CA LEU A 194 7.53 10.98 -15.41
C LEU A 194 8.22 10.47 -16.68
N ARG A 195 7.52 10.48 -17.82
CA ARG A 195 8.10 10.08 -19.11
C ARG A 195 9.32 10.94 -19.43
N LYS A 196 9.19 12.27 -19.46
CA LYS A 196 10.29 13.20 -19.77
C LYS A 196 11.51 12.95 -18.89
N TYR A 197 11.29 12.86 -17.58
CA TYR A 197 12.35 12.55 -16.62
C TYR A 197 13.08 11.24 -16.95
N VAL A 198 12.34 10.16 -17.25
CA VAL A 198 12.94 8.88 -17.61
C VAL A 198 13.71 8.99 -18.92
N GLU A 199 13.17 9.65 -19.94
CA GLU A 199 13.86 9.82 -21.23
C GLU A 199 15.18 10.57 -21.07
N GLU A 200 15.18 11.68 -20.35
CA GLU A 200 16.35 12.52 -20.07
C GLU A 200 17.43 11.76 -19.30
N ASN A 201 17.03 10.92 -18.34
CA ASN A 201 17.96 10.19 -17.48
C ASN A 201 18.36 8.82 -18.04
N THR A 202 17.83 8.41 -19.19
CA THR A 202 18.18 7.15 -19.84
C THR A 202 18.64 7.27 -21.28
N ASN A 203 18.39 8.40 -21.96
CA ASN A 203 18.50 8.58 -23.41
C ASN A 203 17.64 7.58 -24.22
N ILE A 204 16.54 7.12 -23.65
CA ILE A 204 15.62 6.17 -24.30
C ILE A 204 14.29 6.86 -24.50
N LYS A 205 13.86 6.95 -25.76
CA LYS A 205 12.54 7.49 -26.10
C LYS A 205 11.44 6.49 -25.79
N ILE A 206 10.34 6.96 -25.21
CA ILE A 206 9.21 6.15 -24.75
C ILE A 206 7.93 6.72 -25.36
N ARG A 207 7.10 5.85 -25.94
CA ARG A 207 5.80 6.28 -26.46
C ARG A 207 4.92 6.87 -25.34
N PRO A 208 4.06 7.87 -25.64
CA PRO A 208 3.04 8.32 -24.70
C PRO A 208 2.23 7.14 -24.16
N ILE A 209 1.94 7.16 -22.85
CA ILE A 209 1.06 6.19 -22.20
C ILE A 209 -0.28 6.90 -22.00
N GLY A 210 -1.37 6.29 -22.46
CA GLY A 210 -2.71 6.81 -22.25
C GLY A 210 -3.14 6.74 -20.78
N VAL A 211 -4.00 7.67 -20.38
CA VAL A 211 -4.75 7.62 -19.12
C VAL A 211 -5.99 6.76 -19.29
#